data_AF-A0A5C0SKP4-F1
#
_entry.id   AF-A0A5C0SKP4-F1
#
_cell.length_a   1.000
_cell.length_b   1.000
_cell.length_c   1.000
_cell.angle_alpha   90.00
_cell.angle_beta   90.00
_cell.angle_gamma   90.00
#
_symmetry.space_group_name_H-M   'P 1'
#
loop_
_entity.id
_entity.type
_entity.pdbx_description
1 polymer ?
#
loop_
_entity_poly.entity_id
_entity_poly.type
_entity_poly.pdbx_seq_one_letter_code
_entity_poly.pdbx_strand_id
1 'polypeptide(L)'
;MGVTVSQVKVSPRRGGLTVAALSLLLSVVALWWGFEFLGQFLVIFGFIVLALSFERTVIAGDYGVRVRKKGATFEVEVFRDKRRVWRGNVSDYAEFGDFAFDVRGRRVAVVYRGEEVGLLP
;
A
#
# COMPACT_ATOMS: atom_id res chain seq x y z
N MET A 1 5.99 15.07 -26.76
CA MET A 1 5.25 15.44 -25.53
C MET A 1 4.36 14.27 -25.17
N GLY A 2 4.87 13.35 -24.33
CA GLY A 2 4.14 12.15 -23.92
C GLY A 2 3.47 12.40 -22.58
N VAL A 3 2.16 12.22 -22.53
CA VAL A 3 1.31 12.39 -21.35
C VAL A 3 1.79 11.44 -20.25
N THR A 4 2.38 11.97 -19.18
CA THR A 4 2.69 11.20 -17.95
C THR A 4 1.39 10.90 -17.24
N VAL A 5 0.82 9.74 -17.53
CA VAL A 5 -0.38 9.26 -16.83
C VAL A 5 0.06 8.81 -15.43
N SER A 6 -0.12 9.68 -14.43
CA SER A 6 0.02 9.34 -13.02
C SER A 6 -1.02 8.28 -12.66
N GLN A 7 -0.59 7.02 -12.58
CA GLN A 7 -1.45 5.89 -12.27
C GLN A 7 -1.24 5.50 -10.80
N VAL A 8 -2.29 5.61 -9.98
CA VAL A 8 -2.32 5.00 -8.66
C VAL A 8 -2.57 3.50 -8.86
N LYS A 9 -1.52 2.70 -8.73
CA LYS A 9 -1.62 1.25 -8.84
C LYS A 9 -1.76 0.64 -7.45
N VAL A 10 -2.88 -0.03 -7.23
CA VAL A 10 -3.09 -0.82 -6.02
C VAL A 10 -2.43 -2.18 -6.24
N SER A 11 -1.47 -2.54 -5.38
CA SER A 11 -0.75 -3.81 -5.48
C SER A 11 -1.01 -4.69 -4.25
N PRO A 12 -1.32 -5.98 -4.44
CA PRO A 12 -1.55 -6.87 -3.32
C PRO A 12 -0.26 -7.26 -2.59
N ARG A 13 -0.29 -7.21 -1.26
CA ARG A 13 0.76 -7.76 -0.38
C ARG A 13 0.56 -9.27 -0.26
N ARG A 14 1.47 -10.05 -0.89
CA ARG A 14 1.38 -11.53 -0.95
C ARG A 14 1.02 -12.19 0.39
N GLY A 15 1.65 -11.79 1.49
CA GLY A 15 1.40 -12.40 2.81
C GLY A 15 -0.01 -12.16 3.36
N GLY A 16 -0.57 -10.96 3.16
CA GLY A 16 -1.92 -10.65 3.64
C GLY A 16 -3.00 -11.35 2.79
N LEU A 17 -2.74 -11.50 1.49
CA LEU A 17 -3.65 -12.19 0.58
C LEU A 17 -3.77 -13.69 0.92
N THR A 18 -2.66 -14.33 1.30
CA THR A 18 -2.67 -15.72 1.78
C THR A 18 -3.47 -15.86 3.08
N VAL A 19 -3.29 -14.93 4.04
CA VAL A 19 -4.02 -14.97 5.32
C VAL A 19 -5.52 -14.73 5.11
N ALA A 20 -5.90 -13.79 4.24
CA ALA A 20 -7.29 -13.56 3.89
C ALA A 20 -7.93 -14.81 3.26
N ALA A 21 -7.24 -15.44 2.30
CA ALA A 21 -7.71 -16.67 1.66
C ALA A 21 -7.88 -17.82 2.66
N LEU A 22 -6.91 -18.02 3.57
CA LEU A 22 -6.98 -19.08 4.58
C LEU A 22 -8.14 -18.85 5.56
N SER A 23 -8.35 -17.60 5.98
CA SER A 23 -9.44 -17.24 6.88
C SER A 23 -10.80 -17.51 6.25
N LEU A 24 -10.98 -17.17 4.97
CA LEU A 24 -12.21 -17.44 4.24
C LEU A 24 -12.45 -18.95 4.06
N LEU A 25 -11.41 -19.73 3.77
CA LEU A 25 -11.52 -21.19 3.68
C LEU A 25 -11.91 -21.82 5.02
N LEU A 26 -11.27 -21.40 6.11
CA LEU A 26 -11.59 -21.87 7.46
C LEU A 26 -13.02 -21.46 7.89
N SER A 27 -13.49 -20.30 7.44
CA SER A 27 -14.87 -19.89 7.67
C SER A 27 -15.87 -20.86 7.05
N VAL A 28 -15.65 -21.26 5.80
CA VAL A 28 -16.52 -22.25 5.12
C VAL A 28 -16.55 -23.57 5.87
N VAL A 29 -15.38 -24.05 6.33
CA VAL A 29 -15.29 -25.28 7.13
C VAL A 29 -16.02 -25.14 8.47
N ALA A 30 -15.85 -24.01 9.17
CA ALA A 30 -16.50 -23.74 10.45
C ALA A 30 -18.03 -23.68 10.32
N LEU A 31 -18.55 -23.00 9.29
CA LEU A 31 -19.99 -22.96 8.99
C LEU A 31 -20.52 -24.36 8.66
N TRP A 32 -19.76 -25.15 7.91
CA TRP A 32 -20.17 -26.51 7.54
C TRP A 32 -20.25 -27.46 8.75
N TRP A 33 -19.43 -27.22 9.77
CA TRP A 33 -19.42 -27.95 11.04
C TRP A 33 -20.39 -27.37 12.09
N GLY A 34 -21.19 -26.36 11.74
CA GLY A 34 -22.18 -25.75 12.64
C GLY A 34 -21.60 -24.74 13.65
N PHE A 35 -20.33 -24.34 13.51
CA PHE A 35 -19.73 -23.28 14.31
C PHE A 35 -20.01 -21.90 13.72
N GLU A 36 -21.26 -21.46 13.82
CA GLU A 36 -21.75 -20.22 13.18
C GLU A 36 -20.98 -18.96 13.61
N PHE A 37 -20.76 -18.78 14.91
CA PHE A 37 -20.05 -17.62 15.45
C PHE A 37 -18.60 -17.56 14.95
N LEU A 38 -17.90 -18.69 14.94
CA LEU A 38 -16.51 -18.78 14.47
C LEU A 38 -16.44 -18.55 12.96
N GLY A 39 -17.38 -19.13 12.21
CA GLY A 39 -17.50 -18.93 10.77
C GLY A 39 -17.67 -17.44 10.42
N GLN A 40 -18.62 -16.75 11.05
CA GLN A 40 -18.86 -15.32 10.85
C GLN A 40 -17.64 -14.47 11.24
N PHE A 41 -17.00 -14.76 12.37
CA PHE A 41 -15.79 -14.06 12.79
C PHE A 41 -14.68 -14.18 11.73
N LEU A 42 -14.45 -15.38 11.20
CA LEU A 42 -13.43 -15.65 10.18
C LEU A 42 -13.75 -14.98 8.84
N VAL A 43 -15.03 -14.82 8.48
CA VAL A 43 -15.44 -14.00 7.31
C VAL A 43 -15.01 -12.55 7.52
N ILE A 44 -15.47 -11.93 8.61
CA ILE A 44 -15.22 -10.51 8.89
C ILE A 44 -13.72 -10.26 8.97
N PHE A 45 -13.00 -11.11 9.70
CA PHE A 45 -11.55 -11.03 9.82
C PHE A 45 -10.85 -11.18 8.46
N GLY A 46 -11.25 -12.16 7.65
CA GLY A 46 -10.71 -12.38 6.31
C GLY A 46 -10.88 -11.16 5.40
N PHE A 47 -12.05 -10.52 5.43
CA PHE A 47 -12.30 -9.29 4.67
C PHE A 47 -11.50 -8.09 5.16
N ILE A 48 -11.33 -7.92 6.48
CA ILE A 48 -10.49 -6.86 7.05
C ILE A 48 -9.04 -7.05 6.60
N VAL A 49 -8.52 -8.26 6.71
CA VAL A 49 -7.15 -8.58 6.25
C VAL A 49 -7.03 -8.36 4.75
N LEU A 50 -8.03 -8.73 3.96
CA LEU A 50 -8.03 -8.50 2.52
C LEU A 50 -7.96 -7.01 2.19
N ALA A 51 -8.79 -6.18 2.84
CA ALA A 51 -8.80 -4.73 2.66
C ALA A 51 -7.43 -4.11 3.02
N LEU A 52 -6.79 -4.58 4.09
CA LEU A 52 -5.46 -4.13 4.53
C LEU A 52 -4.32 -4.69 3.67
N SER A 53 -4.57 -5.73 2.87
CA SER A 53 -3.56 -6.36 2.02
C SER A 53 -3.24 -5.54 0.78
N PHE A 54 -4.03 -4.52 0.47
CA PHE A 54 -3.83 -3.67 -0.69
C PHE A 54 -2.94 -2.47 -0.34
N GLU A 55 -1.70 -2.47 -0.87
CA GLU A 55 -0.80 -1.33 -0.75
C GLU A 55 -0.97 -0.40 -1.97
N ARG A 56 -1.20 0.89 -1.72
CA ARG A 56 -1.20 1.91 -2.79
C ARG A 56 0.24 2.23 -3.19
N THR A 57 0.52 2.09 -4.48
CA THR A 57 1.78 2.50 -5.10
C THR A 57 1.45 3.59 -6.12
N VAL A 58 2.15 4.72 -6.09
CA VAL A 58 2.08 5.75 -7.13
C VAL A 58 3.12 5.44 -8.19
N ILE A 59 2.75 5.47 -9.46
CA ILE A 59 3.68 5.31 -10.57
C ILE A 59 3.95 6.69 -11.18
N ALA A 60 5.21 7.11 -11.20
CA ALA A 60 5.70 8.36 -11.75
C ALA A 60 6.78 8.05 -12.81
N GLY A 61 6.39 8.07 -14.08
CA GLY A 61 7.25 7.60 -15.18
C GLY A 61 7.61 6.12 -15.00
N ASP A 62 8.91 5.81 -14.99
CA ASP A 62 9.44 4.43 -14.79
C ASP A 62 9.59 4.05 -13.31
N TYR A 63 9.23 4.95 -12.40
CA TYR A 63 9.43 4.78 -10.97
C TYR A 63 8.11 4.43 -10.26
N GLY A 64 8.18 3.46 -9.36
CA GLY A 64 7.11 3.13 -8.43
C GLY A 64 7.45 3.65 -7.04
N VAL A 65 6.57 4.46 -6.45
CA VAL A 65 6.71 4.97 -5.08
C VAL A 65 5.72 4.25 -4.18
N ARG A 66 6.23 3.64 -3.12
CA ARG A 66 5.45 3.02 -2.06
C ARG A 66 5.69 3.77 -0.76
N VAL A 67 4.61 4.11 -0.08
CA VAL A 67 4.67 4.74 1.25
C VAL A 67 4.06 3.78 2.26
N ARG A 68 4.69 3.68 3.42
CA ARG A 68 4.22 2.90 4.56
C ARG A 68 4.31 3.74 5.81
N LYS A 69 3.20 3.89 6.52
CA LYS A 69 3.22 4.49 7.84
C LYS A 69 3.96 3.59 8.83
N LYS A 70 4.94 4.13 9.54
CA LYS A 70 5.75 3.43 10.55
C LYS A 70 5.84 4.26 11.83
N GLY A 71 4.84 4.09 12.70
CA GLY A 71 4.74 4.89 13.93
C GLY A 71 4.40 6.34 13.63
N ALA A 72 5.28 7.26 14.05
CA ALA A 72 5.13 8.71 13.83
C ALA A 72 5.70 9.19 12.49
N THR A 73 6.42 8.34 11.74
CA THR A 73 7.03 8.69 10.45
C THR A 73 6.49 7.84 9.30
N PHE A 74 6.71 8.30 8.08
CA PHE A 74 6.37 7.58 6.85
C PHE A 74 7.63 7.00 6.23
N GLU A 75 7.69 5.68 6.10
CA GLU A 75 8.73 5.00 5.34
C GLU A 75 8.38 5.02 3.85
N VAL A 76 9.20 5.68 3.05
CA VAL A 76 9.02 5.83 1.61
C VAL A 76 10.06 4.99 0.89
N GLU A 77 9.61 4.14 -0.02
CA GLU A 77 10.44 3.31 -0.88
C GLU A 77 10.20 3.68 -2.35
N VAL A 78 11.28 4.00 -3.07
CA VAL A 78 11.24 4.25 -4.51
C VAL A 78 11.84 3.05 -5.24
N PHE A 79 11.13 2.57 -6.25
CA PHE A 79 11.50 1.45 -7.08
C PHE A 79 11.66 1.90 -8.54
N ARG A 80 12.62 1.33 -9.24
CA ARG A 80 12.75 1.41 -10.70
C ARG A 80 12.81 -0.02 -11.23
N ASP A 81 11.92 -0.40 -12.14
CA ASP A 81 11.88 -1.76 -12.72
C ASP A 81 11.92 -2.88 -11.66
N LYS A 82 11.14 -2.71 -10.57
CA LYS A 82 11.08 -3.61 -9.39
C LYS A 82 12.34 -3.63 -8.51
N ARG A 83 13.41 -2.92 -8.85
CA ARG A 83 14.59 -2.73 -7.99
C ARG A 83 14.39 -1.53 -7.09
N ARG A 84 14.57 -1.69 -5.77
CA ARG A 84 14.52 -0.57 -4.82
C ARG A 84 15.75 0.31 -5.04
N VAL A 85 15.53 1.56 -5.44
CA VAL A 85 16.59 2.55 -5.66
C VAL A 85 16.80 3.45 -4.46
N TRP A 86 15.76 3.67 -3.65
CA TRP A 86 15.85 4.48 -2.45
C TRP A 86 14.85 4.04 -1.37
N ARG A 87 15.22 4.29 -0.12
CA ARG A 87 14.40 4.09 1.07
C ARG A 87 14.74 5.16 2.10
N GLY A 88 13.75 5.88 2.59
CA GLY A 88 13.92 6.90 3.62
C GLY A 88 12.72 6.95 4.56
N ASN A 89 12.95 7.44 5.78
CA ASN A 89 11.86 7.82 6.68
C ASN A 89 11.63 9.32 6.53
N VAL A 90 10.39 9.71 6.25
CA VAL A 90 9.95 11.09 6.06
C VAL A 90 9.02 11.44 7.21
N SER A 91 9.43 12.41 8.02
CA SER A 91 8.63 12.93 9.13
C SER A 91 7.89 14.21 8.79
N ASP A 92 8.45 15.02 7.89
CA ASP A 92 7.91 16.33 7.52
C ASP A 92 8.11 16.55 6.01
N TYR A 93 9.36 16.61 5.58
CA TYR A 93 9.74 16.74 4.17
C TYR A 93 10.99 15.94 3.85
N ALA A 94 11.06 15.37 2.64
CA ALA A 94 12.27 14.77 2.12
C ALA A 94 12.36 14.91 0.59
N GLU A 95 13.55 15.19 0.09
CA GLU A 95 13.85 15.19 -1.35
C GLU A 95 14.80 14.04 -1.70
N PHE A 96 14.56 13.44 -2.86
CA PHE A 96 15.44 12.45 -3.45
C PHE A 96 15.44 12.59 -4.98
N GLY A 97 16.49 13.21 -5.53
CA GLY A 97 16.63 13.42 -6.97
C GLY A 97 15.47 14.27 -7.52
N ASP A 98 14.73 13.72 -8.48
CA ASP A 98 13.55 14.36 -9.06
C ASP A 98 12.28 14.26 -8.18
N PHE A 99 12.36 13.58 -7.03
CA PHE A 99 11.23 13.38 -6.12
C PHE A 99 11.27 14.30 -4.91
N ALA A 100 10.12 14.84 -4.55
CA ALA A 100 9.86 15.47 -3.26
C ALA A 100 8.70 14.77 -2.55
N PHE A 101 8.85 14.57 -1.24
CA PHE A 101 7.88 13.91 -0.37
C PHE A 101 7.50 14.89 0.73
N ASP A 102 6.24 15.28 0.76
CA ASP A 102 5.69 16.28 1.68
C ASP A 102 4.60 15.64 2.55
N VAL A 103 4.77 15.66 3.87
CA VAL A 103 3.83 15.08 4.82
C VAL A 103 2.71 16.06 5.12
N ARG A 104 1.55 15.84 4.48
CA ARG A 104 0.33 16.62 4.70
C ARG A 104 -0.61 15.89 5.66
N GLY A 105 -0.38 16.09 6.95
CA GLY A 105 -1.19 15.51 8.03
C GLY A 105 -0.98 14.01 8.21
N ARG A 106 -1.88 13.18 7.66
CA ARG A 106 -1.80 11.70 7.74
C ARG A 106 -1.43 11.05 6.41
N ARG A 107 -0.96 11.83 5.44
CA ARG A 107 -0.66 11.37 4.08
C ARG A 107 0.62 12.02 3.59
N VAL A 108 1.31 11.35 2.68
CA VAL A 108 2.50 11.84 1.98
C VAL A 108 2.11 12.22 0.56
N ALA A 109 2.24 13.50 0.23
CA ALA A 109 2.18 13.97 -1.14
C ALA A 109 3.51 13.62 -1.82
N VAL A 110 3.42 12.95 -2.97
CA VAL A 110 4.56 12.61 -3.81
C VAL A 110 4.55 13.57 -4.98
N VAL A 111 5.66 14.31 -5.14
CA VAL A 111 5.90 15.24 -6.25
C VAL A 111 7.06 14.69 -7.07
N TYR A 112 6.90 14.65 -8.39
CA TYR A 112 7.93 14.22 -9.33
C TYR A 112 8.13 15.32 -10.38
N ARG A 113 9.37 15.83 -10.50
CA ARG A 113 9.72 16.93 -11.42
C ARG A 113 8.83 18.17 -11.30
N GLY A 114 8.41 18.48 -10.07
CA GLY A 114 7.55 19.63 -9.76
C GLY A 114 6.04 19.37 -9.96
N GLU A 115 5.62 18.20 -10.45
CA GLU A 115 4.21 17.82 -10.55
C GLU A 115 3.80 16.87 -9.42
N GLU A 116 2.68 17.16 -8.75
CA GLU A 116 2.11 16.27 -7.74
C GLU A 116 1.55 15.01 -8.44
N VAL A 117 2.21 13.87 -8.23
CA VAL A 117 1.86 12.58 -8.86
C VAL A 117 0.89 11.76 -8.02
N GLY A 118 0.75 12.06 -6.72
CA GLY A 118 -0.33 11.51 -5.92
C GLY A 118 -0.13 11.63 -4.40
N LEU A 119 -1.22 11.39 -3.67
CA LEU A 119 -1.22 11.31 -2.22
C LEU A 119 -1.29 9.86 -1.75
N LEU A 120 -0.33 9.46 -0.93
CA LEU A 120 -0.28 8.13 -0.32
C LEU A 120 -0.55 8.20 1.19
N PRO A 121 -1.25 7.21 1.77
CA PRO A 121 -1.58 7.15 3.19
C PRO A 121 -0.43 6.65 4.09
#